data_AF-A0A1V4YWV2-F1
#
_entry.id   AF-A0A1V4YWV2-F1
#
_cell.length_a   1.000
_cell.length_b   1.000
_cell.length_c   1.000
_cell.angle_alpha   90.00
_cell.angle_beta   90.00
_cell.angle_gamma   90.00
#
_symmetry.space_group_name_H-M   'P 1'
#
loop_
_entity.id
_entity.type
_entity.pdbx_description
1 polymer ?
#
loop_
_entity_poly.entity_id
_entity_poly.type
_entity_poly.pdbx_seq_one_letter_code
_entity_poly.pdbx_strand_id
1 'polypeptide(L)'
;MRGGRRLCKAAAGLALLLLLASLPLPGVDAASGAVDLVLGGQGSVAWSAGSMMPGDTGTTTIEIRNAGSMTANLMIWISNVQETDLRGDGAALSKYLRFHLSANGLHTSLSLPSLLGDLPDHPTDENQLLIGPLSAGESVTAIWSWEFVDTGAPQNDAQGDGLSFNINYLLVDIPVGGSTYNFVIVDILGKETVVGTDINGKTLETVIATDRTGRFSLHLPEGTSITTADGMVPSRISLNTANASSLPSGPPGAETVAVYNLSGYLRNGTLVRANISPMSEIVVGLDASALPRGSTVMGLYQLDSGSWGRLSPISETTVTWEVRSYIGNTGALAVFAASGSTLARLAVQDFQVKMEVNEMWWPLVLMTNRGGSITVSITIVNEGNSSGSYDLTMILDGEQVASERVALEPGESKNITFRATNLGDGTHEVTVGGETQSFVTGTTVEWPSLIAIIVAIIAGVLLLTRKRKPKKEIPEILKADYKKRVIRELGEMNLSYPELSSLTNIEDVHLQKVLEELLEEGKVVHFRERGTEMWSLAGRR
;
A
#
# COMPACT_ATOMS: atom_id res chain seq x y z
N MET A 1 -21.03 33.84 63.79
CA MET A 1 -19.57 33.58 63.79
C MET A 1 -18.94 34.34 62.63
N ARG A 2 -17.88 35.13 62.92
CA ARG A 2 -16.86 35.79 62.06
C ARG A 2 -17.15 35.82 60.54
N GLY A 3 -17.41 36.97 59.90
CA GLY A 3 -16.42 38.03 59.54
C GLY A 3 -15.81 37.68 58.16
N GLY A 4 -15.86 38.45 57.07
CA GLY A 4 -16.03 39.89 56.85
C GLY A 4 -14.75 40.46 56.22
N ARG A 5 -14.72 40.62 54.88
CA ARG A 5 -13.97 41.62 54.04
C ARG A 5 -13.84 41.09 52.59
N ARG A 6 -14.43 41.75 51.58
CA ARG A 6 -13.89 42.91 50.80
C ARG A 6 -12.61 42.51 50.03
N LEU A 7 -12.38 42.82 48.75
CA LEU A 7 -12.99 43.74 47.80
C LEU A 7 -12.44 43.44 46.39
N CYS A 8 -13.24 43.75 45.39
CA CYS A 8 -12.96 44.05 43.99
C CYS A 8 -11.51 44.44 43.59
N LYS A 9 -11.09 43.93 42.42
CA LYS A 9 -10.67 44.81 41.32
C LYS A 9 -11.47 44.44 40.07
N ALA A 10 -12.24 45.41 39.60
CA ALA A 10 -12.88 45.46 38.30
C ALA A 10 -12.08 46.45 37.43
N ALA A 11 -11.94 46.14 36.14
CA ALA A 11 -11.86 47.07 35.01
C ALA A 11 -11.83 46.19 33.74
N ALA A 12 -12.93 45.99 33.01
CA ALA A 12 -13.58 46.95 32.10
C ALA A 12 -12.63 47.42 30.99
N GLY A 13 -12.89 47.01 29.74
CA GLY A 13 -12.16 47.52 28.59
C GLY A 13 -12.52 46.85 27.26
N LEU A 14 -13.70 47.18 26.74
CA LEU A 14 -14.12 47.16 25.33
C LEU A 14 -14.26 45.84 24.54
N ALA A 15 -15.53 45.51 24.29
CA ALA A 15 -15.98 44.95 23.02
C ALA A 15 -15.87 46.02 21.91
N LEU A 16 -15.20 45.68 20.80
CA LEU A 16 -15.46 46.25 19.48
C LEU A 16 -15.26 45.14 18.45
N LEU A 17 -16.23 45.03 17.55
CA LEU A 17 -16.37 44.08 16.45
C LEU A 17 -15.05 43.71 15.76
N LEU A 18 -14.89 42.42 15.47
CA LEU A 18 -14.59 41.94 14.12
C LEU A 18 -15.07 40.48 14.02
N LEU A 19 -16.24 40.32 13.40
CA LEU A 19 -16.58 39.09 12.67
C LEU A 19 -15.52 38.94 11.57
N LEU A 20 -14.38 38.36 11.89
CA LEU A 20 -13.56 37.71 10.88
C LEU A 20 -14.15 36.33 10.74
N ALA A 21 -15.08 36.23 9.80
CA ALA A 21 -15.29 35.00 9.07
C ALA A 21 -13.89 34.43 8.78
N SER A 22 -13.62 33.23 9.27
CA SER A 22 -12.53 32.41 8.76
C SER A 22 -12.84 32.18 7.29
N LEU A 23 -12.38 33.10 6.44
CA LEU A 23 -12.27 32.88 5.01
C LEU A 23 -11.48 31.57 4.84
N PRO A 24 -11.99 30.59 4.08
CA PRO A 24 -11.12 29.50 3.66
C PRO A 24 -9.97 30.14 2.88
N LEU A 25 -8.74 29.90 3.33
CA LEU A 25 -7.60 30.06 2.44
C LEU A 25 -7.79 29.06 1.28
N PRO A 26 -7.53 29.44 0.02
CA PRO A 26 -7.63 28.51 -1.11
C PRO A 26 -6.48 27.51 -0.98
N GLY A 27 -6.75 26.38 -0.31
CA GLY A 27 -5.85 25.26 -0.21
C GLY A 27 -6.18 24.27 -1.31
N VAL A 28 -5.33 24.21 -2.33
CA VAL A 28 -5.25 23.07 -3.24
C VAL A 28 -4.76 21.90 -2.39
N ASP A 29 -5.60 20.88 -2.17
CA ASP A 29 -5.12 19.60 -1.66
C ASP A 29 -4.30 18.92 -2.78
N ALA A 30 -3.01 19.21 -2.83
CA ALA A 30 -2.10 18.51 -3.72
C ALA A 30 -1.91 17.07 -3.18
N ALA A 31 -2.49 16.10 -3.87
CA ALA A 31 -2.34 14.68 -3.53
C ALA A 31 -0.86 14.25 -3.60
N SER A 32 -0.21 13.98 -2.46
CA SER A 32 1.04 13.20 -2.45
C SER A 32 0.68 11.73 -2.31
N GLY A 33 1.13 10.89 -3.24
CA GLY A 33 0.88 9.45 -3.22
C GLY A 33 2.11 8.66 -3.66
N ALA A 34 2.27 7.47 -3.09
CA ALA A 34 3.21 6.45 -3.56
C ALA A 34 2.40 5.28 -4.15
N VAL A 35 2.79 4.80 -5.33
CA VAL A 35 2.13 3.68 -6.01
C VAL A 35 3.17 2.60 -6.30
N ASP A 36 3.04 1.44 -5.65
CA ASP A 36 3.86 0.26 -5.95
C ASP A 36 3.08 -0.60 -6.97
N LEU A 37 3.70 -0.88 -8.11
CA LEU A 37 3.10 -1.67 -9.20
C LEU A 37 3.96 -2.87 -9.54
N VAL A 38 3.31 -3.96 -9.94
CA VAL A 38 3.93 -5.09 -10.64
C VAL A 38 3.53 -5.08 -12.11
N LEU A 39 4.23 -5.82 -12.96
CA LEU A 39 3.90 -5.91 -14.40
C LEU A 39 2.43 -6.34 -14.60
N GLY A 40 1.68 -5.61 -15.42
CA GLY A 40 0.23 -5.81 -15.61
C GLY A 40 -0.66 -5.27 -14.47
N GLY A 41 -0.07 -4.77 -13.38
CA GLY A 41 -0.77 -4.19 -12.24
C GLY A 41 -1.17 -2.72 -12.48
N GLN A 42 -2.37 -2.36 -12.03
CA GLN A 42 -2.94 -1.01 -12.15
C GLN A 42 -3.03 -0.29 -10.80
N GLY A 43 -2.74 1.01 -10.79
CA GLY A 43 -2.95 1.91 -9.66
C GLY A 43 -3.70 3.18 -10.08
N SER A 44 -4.27 3.91 -9.11
CA SER A 44 -5.01 5.15 -9.37
C SER A 44 -4.84 6.13 -8.22
N VAL A 45 -4.60 7.40 -8.54
CA VAL A 45 -4.52 8.51 -7.58
C VAL A 45 -5.58 9.53 -7.94
N ALA A 46 -6.41 9.92 -6.96
CA ALA A 46 -7.42 10.95 -7.15
C ALA A 46 -6.77 12.35 -7.16
N TRP A 47 -7.26 13.21 -8.06
CA TRP A 47 -6.94 14.62 -8.11
C TRP A 47 -8.23 15.43 -8.02
N SER A 48 -8.22 16.51 -7.26
CA SER A 48 -9.35 17.43 -7.19
C SER A 48 -8.88 18.82 -6.81
N ALA A 49 -9.51 19.83 -7.38
CA ALA A 49 -9.38 21.19 -6.91
C ALA A 49 -10.62 22.01 -7.26
N GLY A 50 -10.87 23.08 -6.52
CA GLY A 50 -12.03 23.93 -6.74
C GLY A 50 -11.88 25.33 -6.16
N SER A 51 -12.90 26.15 -6.40
CA SER A 51 -12.84 27.60 -6.10
C SER A 51 -11.70 28.32 -6.81
N MET A 52 -11.28 27.83 -7.99
CA MET A 52 -10.14 28.37 -8.71
C MET A 52 -10.45 29.69 -9.42
N MET A 53 -9.41 30.49 -9.64
CA MET A 53 -9.46 31.74 -10.40
C MET A 53 -8.46 31.74 -11.55
N PRO A 54 -8.72 32.52 -12.63
CA PRO A 54 -7.74 32.73 -13.69
C PRO A 54 -6.39 33.20 -13.12
N GLY A 55 -5.30 32.57 -13.54
CA GLY A 55 -3.94 32.79 -13.04
C GLY A 55 -3.50 31.85 -11.90
N ASP A 56 -4.42 31.06 -11.33
CA ASP A 56 -4.06 30.07 -10.32
C ASP A 56 -3.19 28.96 -10.93
N THR A 57 -2.21 28.50 -10.16
CA THR A 57 -1.33 27.39 -10.54
C THR A 57 -1.12 26.45 -9.37
N GLY A 58 -0.75 25.21 -9.67
CA GLY A 58 -0.39 24.25 -8.64
C GLY A 58 0.47 23.12 -9.17
N THR A 59 1.01 22.35 -8.24
CA THR A 59 1.81 21.16 -8.52
C THR A 59 1.38 20.00 -7.64
N THR A 60 1.54 18.78 -8.16
CA THR A 60 1.21 17.53 -7.49
C THR A 60 2.29 16.52 -7.86
N THR A 61 2.88 15.88 -6.85
CA THR A 61 4.02 14.96 -7.04
C THR A 61 3.61 13.57 -6.61
N ILE A 62 3.85 12.60 -7.48
CA ILE A 62 3.49 11.20 -7.28
C ILE A 62 4.75 10.36 -7.48
N GLU A 63 5.07 9.52 -6.50
CA GLU A 63 6.17 8.55 -6.61
C GLU A 63 5.58 7.21 -7.05
N ILE A 64 6.13 6.63 -8.10
CA ILE A 64 5.70 5.33 -8.61
C ILE A 64 6.90 4.39 -8.60
N ARG A 65 6.73 3.19 -8.04
CA ARG A 65 7.78 2.18 -7.96
C ARG A 65 7.40 0.93 -8.73
N ASN A 66 8.33 0.42 -9.52
CA ASN A 66 8.25 -0.92 -10.08
C ASN A 66 8.64 -1.94 -8.99
N ALA A 67 7.64 -2.50 -8.30
CA ALA A 67 7.81 -3.55 -7.31
C ALA A 67 7.96 -4.95 -7.92
N GLY A 68 7.86 -5.08 -9.24
CA GLY A 68 8.02 -6.33 -9.98
C GLY A 68 9.47 -6.77 -10.15
N SER A 69 9.66 -7.88 -10.87
CA SER A 69 10.96 -8.50 -11.15
C SER A 69 11.51 -8.20 -12.54
N MET A 70 10.71 -7.58 -13.41
CA MET A 70 11.04 -7.27 -14.80
C MET A 70 11.10 -5.76 -15.01
N THR A 71 11.94 -5.33 -15.95
CA THR A 71 11.95 -3.94 -16.43
C THR A 71 10.69 -3.69 -17.25
N ALA A 72 10.01 -2.57 -17.01
CA ALA A 72 8.74 -2.24 -17.66
C ALA A 72 8.60 -0.73 -17.86
N ASN A 73 7.58 -0.31 -18.61
CA ASN A 73 7.22 1.09 -18.80
C ASN A 73 5.91 1.41 -18.09
N LEU A 74 5.82 2.61 -17.55
CA LEU A 74 4.64 3.11 -16.88
C LEU A 74 3.76 3.87 -17.88
N MET A 75 2.53 3.41 -18.07
CA MET A 75 1.51 4.09 -18.86
C MET A 75 0.55 4.86 -17.97
N ILE A 76 0.16 6.06 -18.41
CA ILE A 76 -0.66 7.00 -17.64
C ILE A 76 -1.85 7.50 -18.46
N TRP A 77 -3.03 7.55 -17.83
CA TRP A 77 -4.25 8.13 -18.41
C TRP A 77 -5.17 8.72 -17.33
N ILE A 78 -6.10 9.59 -17.74
CA ILE A 78 -7.08 10.28 -16.89
C ILE A 78 -8.43 9.57 -16.99
N SER A 79 -9.20 9.53 -15.91
CA SER A 79 -10.57 8.98 -15.95
C SER A 79 -11.45 9.65 -14.90
N ASN A 80 -12.75 9.32 -14.89
CA ASN A 80 -13.70 9.79 -13.87
C ASN A 80 -13.74 11.33 -13.72
N VAL A 81 -13.61 12.05 -14.84
CA VAL A 81 -13.66 13.52 -14.85
C VAL A 81 -15.05 13.99 -14.43
N GLN A 82 -15.10 14.85 -13.41
CA GLN A 82 -16.31 15.48 -12.91
C GLN A 82 -16.04 16.96 -12.69
N GLU A 83 -16.94 17.80 -13.19
CA GLU A 83 -16.93 19.24 -12.92
C GLU A 83 -18.09 19.62 -12.01
N THR A 84 -17.84 20.57 -11.12
CA THR A 84 -18.83 21.11 -10.20
C THR A 84 -19.04 22.58 -10.49
N ASP A 85 -20.23 22.92 -10.98
CA ASP A 85 -20.69 24.29 -11.16
C ASP A 85 -21.16 24.85 -9.80
N LEU A 86 -20.35 25.71 -9.19
CA LEU A 86 -20.67 26.26 -7.87
C LEU A 86 -21.54 27.53 -7.95
N ARG A 87 -21.62 28.17 -9.11
CA ARG A 87 -22.30 29.47 -9.28
C ARG A 87 -23.55 29.40 -10.15
N GLY A 88 -23.80 28.26 -10.78
CA GLY A 88 -24.94 28.02 -11.66
C GLY A 88 -24.83 28.72 -13.01
N ASP A 89 -23.64 29.16 -13.41
CA ASP A 89 -23.35 29.86 -14.67
C ASP A 89 -22.71 28.97 -15.74
N GLY A 90 -22.62 27.67 -15.47
CA GLY A 90 -22.02 26.65 -16.31
C GLY A 90 -20.72 26.13 -15.71
N ALA A 91 -20.43 24.83 -15.85
CA ALA A 91 -19.13 24.26 -15.53
C ALA A 91 -18.29 24.18 -16.81
N ALA A 92 -17.18 24.91 -16.85
CA ALA A 92 -16.26 24.88 -17.98
C ALA A 92 -14.78 24.93 -17.56
N LEU A 93 -14.46 24.56 -16.32
CA LEU A 93 -13.12 24.72 -15.76
C LEU A 93 -12.03 23.98 -16.56
N SER A 94 -12.33 22.78 -17.07
CA SER A 94 -11.43 21.99 -17.93
C SER A 94 -11.04 22.69 -19.24
N LYS A 95 -11.85 23.63 -19.73
CA LYS A 95 -11.58 24.42 -20.95
C LYS A 95 -10.40 25.38 -20.78
N TYR A 96 -10.16 25.81 -19.54
CA TYR A 96 -9.15 26.82 -19.21
C TYR A 96 -7.98 26.25 -18.39
N LEU A 97 -8.10 25.02 -17.90
CA LEU A 97 -7.03 24.31 -17.21
C LEU A 97 -6.08 23.65 -18.19
N ARG A 98 -4.80 23.96 -18.03
CA ARG A 98 -3.70 23.28 -18.71
C ARG A 98 -2.89 22.46 -17.72
N PHE A 99 -2.45 21.29 -18.17
CA PHE A 99 -1.65 20.34 -17.40
C PHE A 99 -0.32 20.07 -18.08
N HIS A 100 0.73 19.97 -17.29
CA HIS A 100 2.06 19.56 -17.71
C HIS A 100 2.53 18.42 -16.83
N LEU A 101 2.95 17.32 -17.46
CA LEU A 101 3.61 16.21 -16.79
C LEU A 101 5.12 16.30 -17.00
N SER A 102 5.88 16.26 -15.92
CA SER A 102 7.34 16.17 -15.95
C SER A 102 7.80 14.95 -15.17
N ALA A 103 8.58 14.09 -15.82
CA ALA A 103 9.21 12.93 -15.20
C ALA A 103 10.48 12.56 -15.97
N ASN A 104 11.43 11.91 -15.29
CA ASN A 104 12.58 11.34 -15.98
C ASN A 104 12.13 10.15 -16.84
N GLY A 105 12.57 10.10 -18.10
CA GLY A 105 12.15 9.05 -19.04
C GLY A 105 10.72 9.22 -19.57
N LEU A 106 10.14 10.43 -19.54
CA LEU A 106 8.84 10.70 -20.17
C LEU A 106 8.96 10.63 -21.70
N HIS A 107 8.13 9.79 -22.31
CA HIS A 107 7.93 9.65 -23.74
C HIS A 107 6.47 9.97 -24.08
N THR A 108 6.25 11.03 -24.87
CA THR A 108 4.92 11.42 -25.33
C THR A 108 4.99 12.16 -26.67
N SER A 109 3.95 12.04 -27.48
CA SER A 109 3.70 12.85 -28.67
C SER A 109 2.93 14.15 -28.37
N LEU A 110 2.41 14.30 -27.15
CA LEU A 110 1.62 15.45 -26.73
C LEU A 110 2.48 16.71 -26.61
N SER A 111 1.91 17.84 -27.03
CA SER A 111 2.49 19.15 -26.74
C SER A 111 2.07 19.59 -25.34
N LEU A 112 2.94 19.36 -24.35
CA LEU A 112 2.72 19.83 -22.98
C LEU A 112 3.22 21.28 -22.78
N PRO A 113 2.51 22.12 -22.01
CA PRO A 113 1.24 21.86 -21.32
C PRO A 113 0.04 21.76 -22.27
N SER A 114 -0.85 20.80 -22.03
CA SER A 114 -2.05 20.51 -22.83
C SER A 114 -3.34 20.73 -22.03
N LEU A 115 -4.49 20.81 -22.71
CA LEU A 115 -5.80 20.83 -22.02
C LEU A 115 -6.10 19.46 -21.41
N LEU A 116 -7.00 19.40 -20.43
CA LEU A 116 -7.46 18.15 -19.83
C LEU A 116 -8.03 17.18 -20.87
N GLY A 117 -8.84 17.70 -21.81
CA GLY A 117 -9.47 16.89 -22.86
C GLY A 117 -8.50 16.38 -23.94
N ASP A 118 -7.26 16.87 -23.97
CA ASP A 118 -6.22 16.36 -24.87
C ASP A 118 -5.38 15.25 -24.22
N LEU A 119 -5.42 15.14 -22.88
CA LEU A 119 -4.72 14.07 -22.16
C LEU A 119 -5.39 12.72 -22.46
N PRO A 120 -4.62 11.62 -22.48
CA PRO A 120 -5.20 10.29 -22.68
C PRO A 120 -6.27 10.01 -21.64
N ASP A 121 -7.46 9.60 -22.07
CA ASP A 121 -8.55 9.19 -21.18
C ASP A 121 -8.66 7.67 -21.00
N HIS A 122 -7.83 6.93 -21.74
CA HIS A 122 -7.84 5.48 -21.78
C HIS A 122 -6.47 4.91 -22.18
N PRO A 123 -6.08 3.68 -21.73
CA PRO A 123 -4.86 2.99 -22.19
C PRO A 123 -4.71 2.84 -23.70
N THR A 124 -5.84 2.86 -24.43
CA THR A 124 -5.87 2.70 -25.89
C THR A 124 -5.87 4.04 -26.62
N ASP A 125 -5.78 5.18 -25.94
CA ASP A 125 -5.76 6.51 -26.58
C ASP A 125 -4.59 6.63 -27.58
N GLU A 126 -4.77 7.44 -28.62
CA GLU A 126 -3.72 7.75 -29.59
C GLU A 126 -2.63 8.63 -28.96
N ASN A 127 -3.04 9.54 -28.08
CA ASN A 127 -2.13 10.27 -27.21
C ASN A 127 -1.68 9.34 -26.10
N GLN A 128 -0.38 9.32 -25.80
CA GLN A 128 0.14 8.47 -24.74
C GLN A 128 1.12 9.23 -23.86
N LEU A 129 1.04 8.92 -22.56
CA LEU A 129 1.99 9.36 -21.56
C LEU A 129 2.68 8.11 -21.01
N LEU A 130 3.91 7.88 -21.48
CA LEU A 130 4.74 6.75 -21.05
C LEU A 130 5.95 7.24 -20.27
N ILE A 131 6.30 6.57 -19.18
CA ILE A 131 7.51 6.85 -18.41
C ILE A 131 8.31 5.55 -18.30
N GLY A 132 9.56 5.57 -18.72
CA GLY A 132 10.43 4.40 -18.58
C GLY A 132 11.57 4.35 -19.59
N PRO A 133 12.28 3.21 -19.67
CA PRO A 133 12.05 1.99 -18.89
C PRO A 133 12.40 2.14 -17.40
N LEU A 134 11.64 1.48 -16.53
CA LEU A 134 11.84 1.38 -15.09
C LEU A 134 12.30 -0.04 -14.72
N SER A 135 13.49 -0.16 -14.17
CA SER A 135 14.07 -1.42 -13.72
C SER A 135 13.30 -2.00 -12.52
N ALA A 136 13.42 -3.30 -12.28
CA ALA A 136 12.88 -3.93 -11.07
C ALA A 136 13.39 -3.21 -9.80
N GLY A 137 12.48 -2.78 -8.95
CA GLY A 137 12.74 -2.01 -7.72
C GLY A 137 12.96 -0.50 -7.91
N GLU A 138 12.99 0.01 -9.15
CA GLU A 138 13.21 1.42 -9.45
C GLU A 138 11.96 2.26 -9.17
N SER A 139 12.15 3.46 -8.61
CA SER A 139 11.11 4.47 -8.44
C SER A 139 11.30 5.63 -9.41
N VAL A 140 10.19 6.18 -9.91
CA VAL A 140 10.16 7.42 -10.68
C VAL A 140 9.22 8.43 -10.02
N THR A 141 9.62 9.69 -10.06
CA THR A 141 8.80 10.81 -9.59
C THR A 141 8.12 11.47 -10.78
N ALA A 142 6.79 11.43 -10.80
CA ALA A 142 5.95 12.15 -11.75
C ALA A 142 5.45 13.45 -11.12
N ILE A 143 5.79 14.58 -11.73
CA ILE A 143 5.40 15.91 -11.30
C ILE A 143 4.35 16.44 -12.26
N TRP A 144 3.11 16.55 -11.79
CA TRP A 144 2.02 17.21 -12.49
C TRP A 144 1.99 18.68 -12.07
N SER A 145 2.13 19.60 -13.01
CA SER A 145 1.81 21.01 -12.81
C SER A 145 0.58 21.39 -13.61
N TRP A 146 -0.19 22.33 -13.07
CA TRP A 146 -1.40 22.82 -13.72
C TRP A 146 -1.52 24.34 -13.58
N GLU A 147 -2.23 24.93 -14.53
CA GLU A 147 -2.49 26.37 -14.60
C GLU A 147 -3.92 26.61 -15.09
N PHE A 148 -4.68 27.43 -14.36
CA PHE A 148 -5.87 28.07 -14.90
C PHE A 148 -5.42 29.27 -15.71
N VAL A 149 -5.43 29.13 -17.04
CA VAL A 149 -4.94 30.16 -17.95
C VAL A 149 -5.82 31.42 -17.87
N ASP A 150 -5.20 32.56 -17.57
CA ASP A 150 -5.80 33.87 -17.74
C ASP A 150 -5.71 34.29 -19.22
N THR A 151 -6.87 34.34 -19.86
CA THR A 151 -6.99 34.69 -21.29
C THR A 151 -7.12 36.19 -21.53
N GLY A 152 -7.29 36.99 -20.47
CA GLY A 152 -7.62 38.42 -20.55
C GLY A 152 -9.07 38.71 -21.00
N ALA A 153 -9.86 37.68 -21.29
CA ALA A 153 -11.30 37.78 -21.55
C ALA A 153 -12.10 37.33 -20.31
N PRO A 154 -13.41 37.69 -20.19
CA PRO A 154 -14.23 37.21 -19.09
C PRO A 154 -14.32 35.67 -19.08
N GLN A 155 -13.93 35.05 -17.97
CA GLN A 155 -13.94 33.59 -17.72
C GLN A 155 -14.83 33.25 -16.51
N ASN A 156 -15.93 34.01 -16.35
CA ASN A 156 -16.82 33.87 -15.20
C ASN A 156 -17.51 32.48 -15.18
N ASP A 157 -17.70 31.89 -16.37
CA ASP A 157 -18.24 30.54 -16.63
C ASP A 157 -17.37 29.38 -16.13
N ALA A 158 -16.22 29.68 -15.52
CA ALA A 158 -15.34 28.70 -14.89
C ALA A 158 -14.82 29.18 -13.53
N GLN A 159 -15.01 30.46 -13.20
CA GLN A 159 -14.41 31.04 -12.02
C GLN A 159 -15.18 30.59 -10.77
N GLY A 160 -14.48 29.93 -9.86
CA GLY A 160 -15.06 29.43 -8.62
C GLY A 160 -15.54 27.98 -8.71
N ASP A 161 -15.49 27.34 -9.88
CA ASP A 161 -15.89 25.95 -10.07
C ASP A 161 -14.89 24.95 -9.51
N GLY A 162 -15.32 23.68 -9.46
CA GLY A 162 -14.49 22.53 -9.10
C GLY A 162 -14.28 21.55 -10.25
N LEU A 163 -13.16 20.83 -10.21
CA LEU A 163 -12.82 19.74 -11.10
C LEU A 163 -12.20 18.60 -10.27
N SER A 164 -12.61 17.37 -10.54
CA SER A 164 -11.99 16.17 -9.99
C SER A 164 -11.85 15.07 -11.04
N PHE A 165 -10.81 14.26 -10.95
CA PHE A 165 -10.57 13.10 -11.81
C PHE A 165 -9.59 12.12 -11.16
N ASN A 166 -9.41 10.97 -11.79
CA ASN A 166 -8.44 9.96 -11.39
C ASN A 166 -7.27 9.92 -12.39
N ILE A 167 -6.04 9.89 -11.89
CA ILE A 167 -4.83 9.62 -12.66
C ILE A 167 -4.49 8.15 -12.49
N ASN A 168 -4.55 7.38 -13.57
CA ASN A 168 -4.31 5.94 -13.56
C ASN A 168 -2.91 5.60 -14.04
N TYR A 169 -2.41 4.48 -13.54
CA TYR A 169 -1.06 3.99 -13.78
C TYR A 169 -1.10 2.50 -14.10
N LEU A 170 -0.34 2.06 -15.10
CA LEU A 170 -0.18 0.65 -15.43
C LEU A 170 1.26 0.37 -15.85
N LEU A 171 1.88 -0.68 -15.29
CA LEU A 171 3.16 -1.18 -15.80
C LEU A 171 2.94 -2.13 -16.96
N VAL A 172 3.60 -1.86 -18.09
CA VAL A 172 3.52 -2.61 -19.34
C VAL A 172 4.91 -2.89 -19.91
N ASP A 173 5.12 -4.10 -20.45
CA ASP A 173 6.36 -4.46 -21.15
C ASP A 173 6.24 -4.15 -22.64
N ILE A 174 6.45 -2.88 -23.00
CA ILE A 174 6.41 -2.40 -24.40
C ILE A 174 7.75 -1.82 -24.84
N PRO A 175 8.14 -1.95 -26.12
CA PRO A 175 9.34 -1.30 -26.63
C PRO A 175 9.17 0.22 -26.68
N VAL A 176 10.09 0.97 -26.09
CA VAL A 176 10.13 2.44 -26.20
C VAL A 176 11.07 2.84 -27.34
N GLY A 177 10.59 3.63 -28.31
CA GLY A 177 11.45 4.22 -29.35
C GLY A 177 11.16 3.75 -30.79
N GLY A 178 10.06 4.20 -31.37
CA GLY A 178 9.82 4.13 -32.82
C GLY A 178 9.23 2.82 -33.36
N SER A 179 8.94 1.86 -32.50
CA SER A 179 8.11 0.70 -32.85
C SER A 179 6.65 1.04 -32.60
N THR A 180 5.76 0.83 -33.58
CA THR A 180 4.33 1.09 -33.42
C THR A 180 3.68 -0.13 -32.76
N TYR A 181 3.15 0.06 -31.55
CA TYR A 181 2.37 -0.93 -30.81
C TYR A 181 0.92 -0.45 -30.70
N ASN A 182 0.03 -1.37 -30.37
CA ASN A 182 -1.38 -1.13 -30.09
C ASN A 182 -1.75 -1.75 -28.75
N PHE A 183 -2.93 -1.43 -28.25
CA PHE A 183 -3.49 -2.06 -27.06
C PHE A 183 -4.87 -2.63 -27.36
N VAL A 184 -5.15 -3.79 -26.80
CA VAL A 184 -6.47 -4.42 -26.81
C VAL A 184 -6.93 -4.55 -25.37
N ILE A 185 -8.11 -4.01 -25.07
CA ILE A 185 -8.72 -4.17 -23.75
C ILE A 185 -9.47 -5.49 -23.73
N VAL A 186 -9.09 -6.38 -22.83
CA VAL A 186 -9.84 -7.60 -22.57
C VAL A 186 -10.64 -7.41 -21.30
N ASP A 187 -11.94 -7.22 -21.46
CA ASP A 187 -12.91 -7.03 -20.39
C ASP A 187 -13.65 -8.34 -20.13
N ILE A 188 -13.43 -8.95 -18.97
CA ILE A 188 -14.11 -10.18 -18.57
C ILE A 188 -15.07 -9.84 -17.42
N LEU A 189 -16.38 -9.82 -17.72
CA LEU A 189 -17.44 -9.58 -16.74
C LEU A 189 -17.23 -8.29 -15.92
N GLY A 190 -16.71 -7.24 -16.56
CA GLY A 190 -16.50 -5.92 -15.98
C GLY A 190 -15.15 -5.72 -15.29
N LYS A 191 -14.20 -6.65 -15.42
CA LYS A 191 -12.78 -6.45 -15.07
C LYS A 191 -11.97 -6.30 -16.36
N GLU A 192 -11.36 -5.14 -16.53
CA GLU A 192 -10.55 -4.82 -17.71
C GLU A 192 -9.09 -5.24 -17.50
N THR A 193 -8.51 -5.87 -18.51
CA THR A 193 -7.09 -6.21 -18.59
C THR A 193 -6.54 -5.60 -19.88
N VAL A 194 -5.45 -4.85 -19.78
CA VAL A 194 -4.82 -4.25 -20.96
C VAL A 194 -3.84 -5.25 -21.56
N VAL A 195 -3.98 -5.52 -22.86
CA VAL A 195 -3.08 -6.42 -23.61
C VAL A 195 -2.28 -5.59 -24.61
N GLY A 196 -0.96 -5.53 -24.44
CA GLY A 196 -0.06 -4.92 -25.40
C GLY A 196 0.09 -5.77 -26.66
N THR A 197 -0.02 -5.15 -27.83
CA THR A 197 0.19 -5.81 -29.13
C THR A 197 1.13 -5.03 -30.04
N ASP A 198 1.70 -5.68 -31.05
CA ASP A 198 2.30 -4.96 -32.18
C ASP A 198 1.23 -4.27 -33.05
N ILE A 199 1.66 -3.50 -34.06
CA ILE A 199 0.75 -2.86 -35.05
C ILE A 199 -0.17 -3.85 -35.76
N ASN A 200 0.21 -5.13 -35.84
CA ASN A 200 -0.53 -6.19 -36.52
C ASN A 200 -1.42 -6.99 -35.55
N GLY A 201 -1.55 -6.57 -34.29
CA GLY A 201 -2.41 -7.19 -33.29
C GLY A 201 -1.83 -8.47 -32.68
N LYS A 202 -0.51 -8.69 -32.76
CA LYS A 202 0.14 -9.81 -32.04
C LYS A 202 0.50 -9.39 -30.63
N THR A 203 0.09 -10.17 -29.63
CA THR A 203 0.43 -9.92 -28.23
C THR A 203 1.95 -9.88 -28.02
N LEU A 204 2.41 -8.89 -27.26
CA LEU A 204 3.83 -8.69 -26.95
C LEU A 204 4.32 -9.57 -25.79
N GLU A 205 3.38 -10.06 -24.97
CA GLU A 205 3.64 -10.90 -23.82
C GLU A 205 2.50 -11.91 -23.62
N THR A 206 2.69 -12.86 -22.71
CA THR A 206 1.63 -13.78 -22.29
C THR A 206 0.74 -13.09 -21.26
N VAL A 207 -0.54 -12.92 -21.58
CA VAL A 207 -1.53 -12.29 -20.70
C VAL A 207 -2.64 -13.27 -20.34
N ILE A 208 -3.05 -13.29 -19.07
CA ILE A 208 -4.24 -14.00 -18.60
C ILE A 208 -5.24 -12.97 -18.11
N ALA A 209 -6.23 -12.66 -18.95
CA ALA A 209 -7.33 -11.76 -18.55
C ALA A 209 -8.35 -12.54 -17.72
N THR A 210 -8.74 -12.03 -16.55
CA THR A 210 -9.63 -12.71 -15.61
C THR A 210 -10.83 -11.84 -15.23
N ASP A 211 -11.91 -12.44 -14.73
CA ASP A 211 -12.96 -11.69 -14.02
C ASP A 211 -12.53 -11.38 -12.57
N ARG A 212 -13.36 -10.64 -11.82
CA ARG A 212 -13.09 -10.32 -10.41
C ARG A 212 -12.98 -11.57 -9.52
N THR A 213 -13.69 -12.64 -9.85
CA THR A 213 -13.68 -13.88 -9.05
C THR A 213 -12.59 -14.87 -9.48
N GLY A 214 -11.87 -14.59 -10.58
CA GLY A 214 -10.89 -15.48 -11.21
C GLY A 214 -11.46 -16.80 -11.75
N ARG A 215 -12.79 -16.94 -11.80
CA ARG A 215 -13.49 -18.12 -12.32
C ARG A 215 -13.59 -18.12 -13.85
N PHE A 216 -13.44 -16.96 -14.47
CA PHE A 216 -13.33 -16.80 -15.91
C PHE A 216 -11.94 -16.35 -16.25
N SER A 217 -11.35 -16.98 -17.27
CA SER A 217 -10.09 -16.51 -17.81
C SER A 217 -10.00 -16.69 -19.32
N LEU A 218 -9.31 -15.75 -19.96
CA LEU A 218 -8.87 -15.85 -21.35
C LEU A 218 -7.34 -15.76 -21.35
N HIS A 219 -6.69 -16.86 -21.71
CA HIS A 219 -5.24 -16.96 -21.75
C HIS A 219 -4.74 -16.69 -23.17
N LEU A 220 -3.96 -15.61 -23.30
CA LEU A 220 -3.40 -15.09 -24.54
C LEU A 220 -1.86 -15.21 -24.47
N PRO A 221 -1.27 -16.32 -24.94
CA PRO A 221 0.18 -16.46 -25.02
C PRO A 221 0.83 -15.35 -25.85
N GLU A 222 2.12 -15.09 -25.61
CA GLU A 222 2.93 -14.19 -26.44
C GLU A 222 2.84 -14.56 -27.93
N GLY A 223 2.72 -13.55 -28.80
CA GLY A 223 2.61 -13.72 -30.25
C GLY A 223 1.23 -14.13 -30.76
N THR A 224 0.22 -14.22 -29.87
CA THR A 224 -1.17 -14.48 -30.26
C THR A 224 -1.71 -13.31 -31.07
N SER A 225 -2.20 -13.57 -32.27
CA SER A 225 -2.84 -12.57 -33.13
C SER A 225 -4.30 -12.38 -32.73
N ILE A 226 -4.67 -11.14 -32.45
CA ILE A 226 -6.04 -10.68 -32.18
C ILE A 226 -6.42 -9.69 -33.28
N THR A 227 -7.09 -10.15 -34.32
CA THR A 227 -7.41 -9.35 -35.52
C THR A 227 -8.78 -9.67 -36.09
N THR A 228 -9.40 -8.73 -36.78
CA THR A 228 -10.62 -8.95 -37.55
C THR A 228 -10.30 -9.63 -38.89
N ALA A 229 -11.33 -10.04 -39.64
CA ALA A 229 -11.16 -10.69 -40.95
C ALA A 229 -10.45 -9.81 -42.00
N ASP A 230 -10.58 -8.49 -41.88
CA ASP A 230 -9.91 -7.47 -42.69
C ASP A 230 -8.53 -7.04 -42.12
N GLY A 231 -8.06 -7.70 -41.06
CA GLY A 231 -6.74 -7.48 -40.47
C GLY A 231 -6.65 -6.26 -39.55
N MET A 232 -7.77 -5.65 -39.18
CA MET A 232 -7.79 -4.58 -38.18
C MET A 232 -7.59 -5.15 -36.77
N VAL A 233 -6.92 -4.40 -35.91
CA VAL A 233 -6.79 -4.74 -34.49
C VAL A 233 -8.00 -4.17 -33.75
N PRO A 234 -8.81 -5.00 -33.05
CA PRO A 234 -9.89 -4.49 -32.22
C PRO A 234 -9.32 -3.72 -31.03
N SER A 235 -9.99 -2.65 -30.60
CA SER A 235 -9.59 -1.91 -29.39
C SER A 235 -10.07 -2.60 -28.12
N ARG A 236 -11.11 -3.44 -28.19
CA ARG A 236 -11.67 -4.15 -27.04
C ARG A 236 -12.21 -5.53 -27.43
N ILE A 237 -12.00 -6.50 -26.55
CA ILE A 237 -12.67 -7.78 -26.46
C ILE A 237 -13.44 -7.78 -25.13
N SER A 238 -14.76 -7.93 -25.15
CA SER A 238 -15.58 -7.91 -23.94
C SER A 238 -16.45 -9.15 -23.84
N LEU A 239 -16.38 -9.83 -22.69
CA LEU A 239 -17.25 -10.94 -22.31
C LEU A 239 -18.31 -10.44 -21.34
N ASN A 240 -19.58 -10.54 -21.74
CA ASN A 240 -20.72 -10.20 -20.89
C ASN A 240 -21.67 -11.38 -20.74
N THR A 241 -22.45 -11.41 -19.66
CA THR A 241 -23.58 -12.35 -19.54
C THR A 241 -24.64 -12.03 -20.59
N ALA A 242 -25.31 -13.05 -21.10
CA ALA A 242 -26.35 -12.90 -22.11
C ALA A 242 -27.62 -13.64 -21.70
N ASN A 243 -28.76 -13.19 -22.24
CA ASN A 243 -30.05 -13.79 -21.94
C ASN A 243 -30.28 -15.04 -22.79
N ALA A 244 -30.33 -16.21 -22.15
CA ALA A 244 -30.55 -17.50 -22.80
C ALA A 244 -31.82 -17.54 -23.66
N SER A 245 -32.89 -16.81 -23.28
CA SER A 245 -34.16 -16.78 -24.01
C SER A 245 -34.06 -16.12 -25.40
N SER A 246 -32.97 -15.42 -25.68
CA SER A 246 -32.74 -14.72 -26.96
C SER A 246 -31.93 -15.54 -27.97
N LEU A 247 -31.45 -16.73 -27.58
CA LEU A 247 -30.61 -17.58 -28.40
C LEU A 247 -31.31 -18.88 -28.84
N PRO A 248 -30.83 -19.53 -29.91
CA PRO A 248 -31.35 -20.83 -30.34
C PRO A 248 -31.23 -21.88 -29.24
N SER A 249 -32.17 -22.84 -29.24
CA SER A 249 -32.12 -23.99 -28.34
C SER A 249 -30.82 -24.77 -28.50
N GLY A 250 -30.31 -25.31 -27.39
CA GLY A 250 -29.12 -26.15 -27.37
C GLY A 250 -29.27 -27.48 -28.10
N PRO A 251 -28.22 -28.32 -28.03
CA PRO A 251 -28.27 -29.69 -28.51
C PRO A 251 -29.48 -30.48 -27.97
N PRO A 252 -30.02 -31.47 -28.70
CA PRO A 252 -31.15 -32.28 -28.22
C PRO A 252 -30.86 -32.93 -26.86
N GLY A 253 -31.79 -32.79 -25.91
CA GLY A 253 -31.64 -33.34 -24.55
C GLY A 253 -30.71 -32.54 -23.63
N ALA A 254 -30.22 -31.39 -24.10
CA ALA A 254 -29.39 -30.48 -23.31
C ALA A 254 -30.22 -29.32 -22.75
N GLU A 255 -29.91 -28.95 -21.51
CA GLU A 255 -30.38 -27.75 -20.84
C GLU A 255 -29.27 -26.69 -20.85
N THR A 256 -29.66 -25.43 -21.02
CA THR A 256 -28.73 -24.29 -20.98
C THR A 256 -28.39 -23.95 -19.53
N VAL A 257 -27.10 -23.98 -19.20
CA VAL A 257 -26.59 -23.65 -17.86
C VAL A 257 -26.24 -22.17 -17.76
N ALA A 258 -25.49 -21.67 -18.73
CA ALA A 258 -25.01 -20.30 -18.76
C ALA A 258 -24.79 -19.84 -20.20
N VAL A 259 -24.92 -18.53 -20.43
CA VAL A 259 -24.78 -17.91 -21.74
C VAL A 259 -24.00 -16.62 -21.62
N TYR A 260 -23.04 -16.44 -22.53
CA TYR A 260 -22.19 -15.27 -22.61
C TYR A 260 -22.14 -14.75 -24.04
N ASN A 261 -21.80 -13.47 -24.18
CA ASN A 261 -21.46 -12.87 -25.45
C ASN A 261 -20.03 -12.36 -25.38
N LEU A 262 -19.11 -13.01 -26.11
CA LEU A 262 -17.76 -12.53 -26.31
C LEU A 262 -17.76 -11.68 -27.58
N SER A 263 -17.51 -10.39 -27.45
CA SER A 263 -17.65 -9.40 -28.52
C SER A 263 -16.35 -8.64 -28.75
N GLY A 264 -15.99 -8.38 -30.00
CA GLY A 264 -14.90 -7.47 -30.35
C GLY A 264 -15.46 -6.10 -30.73
N TYR A 265 -14.73 -5.03 -30.42
CA TYR A 265 -15.08 -3.67 -30.77
C TYR A 265 -13.89 -2.94 -31.37
N LEU A 266 -14.14 -2.17 -32.43
CA LEU A 266 -13.21 -1.15 -32.91
C LEU A 266 -13.30 0.11 -32.05
N ARG A 267 -12.32 1.01 -32.19
CA ARG A 267 -12.23 2.27 -31.42
C ARG A 267 -13.51 3.11 -31.50
N ASN A 268 -14.17 3.13 -32.66
CA ASN A 268 -15.42 3.87 -32.86
C ASN A 268 -16.67 3.18 -32.27
N GLY A 269 -16.51 2.09 -31.52
CA GLY A 269 -17.60 1.30 -30.94
C GLY A 269 -18.25 0.30 -31.90
N THR A 270 -17.76 0.17 -33.14
CA THR A 270 -18.30 -0.80 -34.09
C THR A 270 -18.04 -2.22 -33.61
N LEU A 271 -19.10 -3.02 -33.49
CA LEU A 271 -19.02 -4.44 -33.17
C LEU A 271 -18.35 -5.21 -34.32
N VAL A 272 -17.34 -6.00 -34.00
CA VAL A 272 -16.59 -6.83 -34.94
C VAL A 272 -16.40 -8.25 -34.40
N ARG A 273 -16.26 -9.20 -35.34
CA ARG A 273 -15.80 -10.55 -35.02
C ARG A 273 -14.28 -10.55 -35.05
N ALA A 274 -13.66 -10.74 -33.89
CA ALA A 274 -12.21 -10.83 -33.77
C ALA A 274 -11.80 -12.31 -33.80
N ASN A 275 -10.76 -12.61 -34.55
CA ASN A 275 -10.09 -13.89 -34.61
C ASN A 275 -8.94 -13.91 -33.61
N ILE A 276 -8.73 -15.06 -32.98
CA ILE A 276 -7.68 -15.30 -31.99
C ILE A 276 -6.86 -16.48 -32.52
N SER A 277 -5.59 -16.24 -32.86
CA SER A 277 -4.73 -17.24 -33.48
C SER A 277 -3.29 -17.22 -32.91
N PRO A 278 -2.74 -18.35 -32.44
CA PRO A 278 -3.39 -19.65 -32.33
C PRO A 278 -4.61 -19.60 -31.40
N MET A 279 -5.46 -20.63 -31.45
CA MET A 279 -6.61 -20.68 -30.55
C MET A 279 -6.13 -20.59 -29.10
N SER A 280 -6.79 -19.75 -28.33
CA SER A 280 -6.45 -19.46 -26.93
C SER A 280 -7.28 -20.31 -25.99
N GLU A 281 -6.73 -20.58 -24.80
CA GLU A 281 -7.50 -21.21 -23.73
C GLU A 281 -8.51 -20.21 -23.17
N ILE A 282 -9.76 -20.63 -23.12
CA ILE A 282 -10.83 -19.98 -22.37
C ILE A 282 -11.30 -20.90 -21.26
N VAL A 283 -11.44 -20.34 -20.07
CA VAL A 283 -11.96 -21.01 -18.88
C VAL A 283 -13.26 -20.32 -18.48
N VAL A 284 -14.32 -21.11 -18.33
CA VAL A 284 -15.65 -20.65 -17.91
C VAL A 284 -16.04 -21.38 -16.62
N GLY A 285 -15.94 -20.70 -15.50
CA GLY A 285 -16.45 -21.19 -14.21
C GLY A 285 -17.96 -21.17 -14.15
N LEU A 286 -18.55 -22.21 -13.55
CA LEU A 286 -19.98 -22.41 -13.41
C LEU A 286 -20.41 -22.24 -11.96
N ASP A 287 -21.57 -21.64 -11.75
CA ASP A 287 -22.22 -21.58 -10.45
C ASP A 287 -22.90 -22.92 -10.14
N ALA A 288 -22.59 -23.48 -8.97
CA ALA A 288 -23.15 -24.74 -8.49
C ALA A 288 -24.64 -24.76 -8.24
N SER A 289 -25.22 -23.60 -7.98
CA SER A 289 -26.66 -23.44 -7.88
C SER A 289 -27.36 -23.44 -9.25
N ALA A 290 -26.64 -23.12 -10.34
CA ALA A 290 -27.21 -23.00 -11.67
C ALA A 290 -27.27 -24.33 -12.45
N LEU A 291 -26.63 -25.40 -11.95
CA LEU A 291 -26.71 -26.71 -12.60
C LEU A 291 -27.98 -27.48 -12.20
N PRO A 292 -28.76 -27.99 -13.18
CA PRO A 292 -29.84 -28.93 -12.92
C PRO A 292 -29.36 -30.16 -12.15
N ARG A 293 -30.20 -30.69 -11.25
CA ARG A 293 -29.84 -31.87 -10.44
C ARG A 293 -29.61 -33.08 -11.35
N GLY A 294 -28.41 -33.65 -11.30
CA GLY A 294 -28.05 -34.85 -12.06
C GLY A 294 -27.73 -34.60 -13.55
N SER A 295 -27.40 -33.36 -13.94
CA SER A 295 -27.00 -33.01 -15.32
C SER A 295 -25.49 -32.96 -15.57
N THR A 296 -24.99 -33.66 -16.58
CA THR A 296 -23.57 -33.63 -16.99
C THR A 296 -23.27 -32.48 -17.93
N VAL A 297 -22.31 -31.63 -17.55
CA VAL A 297 -21.81 -30.56 -18.41
C VAL A 297 -21.26 -31.18 -19.71
N MET A 298 -21.83 -30.78 -20.83
CA MET A 298 -21.45 -31.27 -22.15
C MET A 298 -20.22 -30.54 -22.71
N GLY A 299 -19.96 -29.32 -22.21
CA GLY A 299 -18.83 -28.48 -22.60
C GLY A 299 -19.27 -27.06 -22.98
N LEU A 300 -18.36 -26.31 -23.60
CA LEU A 300 -18.56 -24.94 -24.04
C LEU A 300 -18.85 -24.99 -25.52
N TYR A 301 -19.92 -24.32 -25.90
CA TYR A 301 -20.38 -24.25 -27.28
C TYR A 301 -20.31 -22.81 -27.73
N GLN A 302 -19.99 -22.64 -29.01
CA GLN A 302 -20.05 -21.36 -29.69
C GLN A 302 -21.15 -21.40 -30.73
N LEU A 303 -21.95 -20.33 -30.79
CA LEU A 303 -22.98 -20.20 -31.80
C LEU A 303 -22.30 -19.74 -33.11
N ASP A 304 -22.43 -20.55 -34.15
CA ASP A 304 -21.99 -20.18 -35.49
C ASP A 304 -23.11 -20.43 -36.50
N SER A 305 -23.41 -19.42 -37.32
CA SER A 305 -24.43 -19.51 -38.37
C SER A 305 -25.79 -20.06 -37.91
N GLY A 306 -26.19 -19.75 -36.66
CA GLY A 306 -27.46 -20.17 -36.06
C GLY A 306 -27.46 -21.57 -35.44
N SER A 307 -26.32 -22.26 -35.39
CA SER A 307 -26.17 -23.58 -34.77
C SER A 307 -25.06 -23.60 -33.73
N TRP A 308 -25.25 -24.35 -32.65
CA TRP A 308 -24.25 -24.51 -31.60
C TRP A 308 -23.19 -25.55 -31.99
N GLY A 309 -21.95 -25.12 -32.11
CA GLY A 309 -20.78 -25.99 -32.28
C GLY A 309 -20.02 -26.16 -30.96
N ARG A 310 -19.71 -27.40 -30.57
CA ARG A 310 -18.89 -27.68 -29.38
C ARG A 310 -17.45 -27.23 -29.64
N LEU A 311 -16.90 -26.41 -28.74
CA LEU A 311 -15.49 -26.04 -28.80
C LEU A 311 -14.59 -27.23 -28.40
N SER A 312 -13.37 -27.25 -28.93
CA SER A 312 -12.39 -28.30 -28.63
C SER A 312 -12.01 -28.23 -27.14
N PRO A 313 -12.27 -29.29 -26.35
CA PRO A 313 -11.93 -29.30 -24.94
C PRO A 313 -10.41 -29.43 -24.76
N ILE A 314 -9.87 -28.76 -23.74
CA ILE A 314 -8.45 -28.90 -23.36
C ILE A 314 -8.24 -30.16 -22.51
N SER A 315 -9.23 -30.52 -21.68
CA SER A 315 -9.29 -31.79 -20.97
C SER A 315 -10.66 -32.43 -21.18
N GLU A 316 -10.68 -33.74 -21.48
CA GLU A 316 -11.93 -34.50 -21.62
C GLU A 316 -12.50 -34.97 -20.27
N THR A 317 -11.73 -34.84 -19.19
CA THR A 317 -12.02 -35.45 -17.89
C THR A 317 -11.48 -34.61 -16.73
N THR A 318 -12.06 -33.44 -16.43
CA THR A 318 -11.88 -32.85 -15.10
C THR A 318 -12.92 -31.75 -14.77
N VAL A 319 -13.91 -32.11 -13.95
CA VAL A 319 -14.78 -31.29 -13.08
C VAL A 319 -15.82 -30.36 -13.70
N THR A 320 -17.05 -30.62 -13.28
CA THR A 320 -18.35 -30.01 -13.58
C THR A 320 -18.52 -28.54 -13.14
N TRP A 321 -17.45 -27.83 -12.80
CA TRP A 321 -17.52 -26.43 -12.35
C TRP A 321 -16.69 -25.47 -13.19
N GLU A 322 -15.90 -25.96 -14.13
CA GLU A 322 -15.21 -25.14 -15.11
C GLU A 322 -15.25 -25.83 -16.46
N VAL A 323 -15.40 -25.04 -17.52
CA VAL A 323 -15.26 -25.54 -18.87
C VAL A 323 -14.05 -24.90 -19.50
N ARG A 324 -13.08 -25.75 -19.86
CA ARG A 324 -11.83 -25.36 -20.53
C ARG A 324 -11.90 -25.76 -21.99
N SER A 325 -11.74 -24.78 -22.87
CA SER A 325 -11.80 -25.02 -24.30
C SER A 325 -10.86 -24.09 -25.04
N TYR A 326 -10.56 -24.46 -26.29
CA TYR A 326 -9.88 -23.57 -27.21
C TYR A 326 -10.89 -22.68 -27.93
N ILE A 327 -10.61 -21.38 -27.96
CA ILE A 327 -11.41 -20.38 -28.69
C ILE A 327 -10.57 -19.70 -29.75
N GLY A 328 -11.10 -19.64 -30.97
CA GLY A 328 -10.42 -19.04 -32.13
C GLY A 328 -11.07 -17.77 -32.66
N ASN A 329 -12.26 -17.41 -32.19
CA ASN A 329 -12.93 -16.17 -32.56
C ASN A 329 -13.98 -15.75 -31.52
N THR A 330 -14.37 -14.48 -31.56
CA THR A 330 -15.45 -13.94 -30.73
C THR A 330 -16.83 -14.38 -31.24
N GLY A 331 -17.80 -14.49 -30.33
CA GLY A 331 -19.17 -14.89 -30.62
C GLY A 331 -19.98 -15.21 -29.36
N ALA A 332 -21.24 -15.60 -29.56
CA ALA A 332 -22.08 -16.07 -28.46
C ALA A 332 -21.60 -17.45 -27.99
N LEU A 333 -21.51 -17.60 -26.67
CA LEU A 333 -21.04 -18.80 -26.00
C LEU A 333 -22.14 -19.34 -25.08
N ALA A 334 -22.26 -20.65 -24.97
CA ALA A 334 -23.15 -21.28 -24.02
C ALA A 334 -22.53 -22.54 -23.43
N VAL A 335 -22.82 -22.76 -22.16
CA VAL A 335 -22.55 -24.03 -21.49
C VAL A 335 -23.84 -24.82 -21.43
N PHE A 336 -23.79 -26.06 -21.90
CA PHE A 336 -24.92 -26.98 -21.92
C PHE A 336 -24.67 -28.15 -20.98
N ALA A 337 -25.75 -28.70 -20.42
CA ALA A 337 -25.70 -29.91 -19.62
C ALA A 337 -26.81 -30.90 -20.04
N ALA A 338 -26.53 -32.21 -20.03
CA ALA A 338 -27.50 -33.25 -20.34
C ALA A 338 -27.96 -33.97 -19.07
N SER A 339 -29.25 -34.24 -18.94
CA SER A 339 -29.79 -35.06 -17.84
C SER A 339 -29.24 -36.50 -17.93
N GLY A 340 -28.42 -36.91 -16.97
CA GLY A 340 -27.73 -38.19 -16.98
C GLY A 340 -26.84 -38.32 -15.75
N SER A 341 -27.21 -39.20 -14.82
CA SER A 341 -26.67 -39.27 -13.47
C SER A 341 -25.24 -39.81 -13.40
N THR A 342 -24.22 -38.94 -13.49
CA THR A 342 -22.94 -39.05 -12.76
C THR A 342 -22.20 -37.70 -12.78
N LEU A 343 -22.22 -36.94 -11.69
CA LEU A 343 -21.45 -35.69 -11.53
C LEU A 343 -20.60 -35.73 -10.27
N ALA A 344 -19.43 -35.11 -10.31
CA ALA A 344 -18.86 -34.52 -9.09
C ALA A 344 -19.67 -33.26 -8.74
N ARG A 345 -19.95 -32.98 -7.46
CA ARG A 345 -20.61 -31.74 -7.01
C ARG A 345 -19.83 -31.20 -5.83
N LEU A 346 -19.08 -30.12 -6.00
CA LEU A 346 -18.24 -29.60 -4.93
C LEU A 346 -19.04 -28.61 -4.09
N ALA A 347 -19.06 -28.83 -2.79
CA ALA A 347 -19.56 -27.88 -1.81
C ALA A 347 -18.36 -27.34 -1.02
N VAL A 348 -18.32 -26.02 -0.86
CA VAL A 348 -17.39 -25.37 0.05
C VAL A 348 -17.97 -25.39 1.45
N GLN A 349 -17.16 -25.79 2.42
CA GLN A 349 -17.49 -25.80 3.83
C GLN A 349 -16.32 -25.24 4.63
N ASP A 350 -16.61 -24.76 5.84
CA ASP A 350 -15.61 -24.32 6.82
C ASP A 350 -14.56 -23.32 6.29
N PHE A 351 -14.96 -22.41 5.40
CA PHE A 351 -14.09 -21.32 4.94
C PHE A 351 -13.73 -20.40 6.12
N GLN A 352 -12.44 -20.28 6.41
CA GLN A 352 -11.92 -19.51 7.54
C GLN A 352 -10.63 -18.77 7.16
N VAL A 353 -10.56 -17.49 7.49
CA VAL A 353 -9.34 -16.68 7.39
C VAL A 353 -8.79 -16.40 8.79
N LYS A 354 -7.56 -16.86 9.05
CA LYS A 354 -6.87 -16.64 10.32
C LYS A 354 -5.67 -15.70 10.11
N MET A 355 -5.69 -14.56 10.79
CA MET A 355 -4.57 -13.62 10.79
C MET A 355 -3.47 -14.05 11.76
N GLU A 356 -2.21 -13.93 11.33
CA GLU A 356 -1.05 -14.07 12.20
C GLU A 356 -0.85 -12.77 13.00
N VAL A 357 -0.51 -12.92 14.29
CA VAL A 357 -0.24 -11.79 15.20
C VAL A 357 1.18 -11.94 15.69
N ASN A 358 2.02 -10.96 15.37
CA ASN A 358 3.40 -10.92 15.84
C ASN A 358 3.56 -9.78 16.84
N GLU A 359 3.98 -10.12 18.06
CA GLU A 359 4.28 -9.18 19.13
C GLU A 359 5.79 -9.04 19.24
N MET A 360 6.32 -7.82 19.36
CA MET A 360 7.76 -7.57 19.49
C MET A 360 8.18 -7.40 20.97
N TRP A 361 9.11 -8.22 21.47
CA TRP A 361 9.55 -8.34 22.88
C TRP A 361 11.08 -8.02 22.98
N TRP A 362 11.72 -7.45 24.00
CA TRP A 362 11.68 -7.50 25.49
C TRP A 362 12.06 -6.12 26.08
N PRO A 363 11.66 -5.75 27.34
CA PRO A 363 10.97 -6.53 28.37
C PRO A 363 9.43 -6.41 28.39
N LEU A 364 8.84 -5.64 27.46
CA LEU A 364 7.40 -5.48 27.30
C LEU A 364 7.06 -5.53 25.80
N VAL A 365 5.83 -5.92 25.45
CA VAL A 365 5.34 -5.82 24.07
C VAL A 365 5.21 -4.33 23.74
N LEU A 366 5.98 -3.84 22.77
CA LEU A 366 5.96 -2.44 22.35
C LEU A 366 5.11 -2.20 21.11
N MET A 367 5.06 -3.21 20.25
CA MET A 367 4.38 -3.17 18.98
C MET A 367 3.77 -4.53 18.70
N THR A 368 2.55 -4.51 18.19
CA THR A 368 1.84 -5.70 17.69
C THR A 368 1.54 -5.48 16.23
N ASN A 369 2.06 -6.35 15.36
CA ASN A 369 1.69 -6.39 13.96
C ASN A 369 0.60 -7.46 13.80
N ARG A 370 -0.55 -7.06 13.23
CA ARG A 370 -1.67 -7.95 12.96
C ARG A 370 -1.84 -8.11 11.46
N GLY A 371 -1.94 -9.37 11.03
CA GLY A 371 -2.35 -9.70 9.67
C GLY A 371 -1.29 -9.49 8.60
N GLY A 372 -0.03 -9.14 8.94
CA GLY A 372 1.09 -9.18 7.99
C GLY A 372 1.34 -10.56 7.38
N SER A 373 0.70 -11.60 7.92
CA SER A 373 0.52 -12.90 7.28
C SER A 373 -0.86 -13.48 7.64
N ILE A 374 -1.45 -14.26 6.74
CA ILE A 374 -2.72 -14.96 6.96
C ILE A 374 -2.62 -16.43 6.58
N THR A 375 -3.47 -17.24 7.19
CA THR A 375 -3.71 -18.63 6.81
C THR A 375 -5.19 -18.78 6.47
N VAL A 376 -5.47 -19.26 5.26
CA VAL A 376 -6.84 -19.49 4.76
C VAL A 376 -7.07 -20.99 4.73
N SER A 377 -8.09 -21.47 5.42
CA SER A 377 -8.47 -22.89 5.44
C SER A 377 -9.86 -23.06 4.86
N ILE A 378 -10.05 -24.12 4.10
CA ILE A 378 -11.30 -24.40 3.38
C ILE A 378 -11.47 -25.90 3.20
N THR A 379 -12.67 -26.41 3.48
CA THR A 379 -13.03 -27.80 3.21
C THR A 379 -13.81 -27.87 1.91
N ILE A 380 -13.32 -28.69 0.96
CA ILE A 380 -14.01 -28.96 -0.30
C ILE A 380 -14.58 -30.37 -0.23
N VAL A 381 -15.89 -30.52 -0.46
CA VAL A 381 -16.60 -31.81 -0.39
C VAL A 381 -17.22 -32.14 -1.74
N ASN A 382 -16.98 -33.34 -2.26
CA ASN A 382 -17.70 -33.84 -3.43
C ASN A 382 -19.04 -34.49 -3.04
N GLU A 383 -20.11 -33.71 -2.97
CA GLU A 383 -21.51 -34.17 -2.82
C GLU A 383 -22.08 -34.85 -4.08
N GLY A 384 -21.25 -35.10 -5.09
CA GLY A 384 -21.61 -35.77 -6.32
C GLY A 384 -21.53 -37.30 -6.23
N ASN A 385 -21.89 -37.97 -7.32
CA ASN A 385 -21.80 -39.41 -7.52
C ASN A 385 -20.74 -39.81 -8.58
N SER A 386 -19.83 -38.91 -8.96
CA SER A 386 -18.64 -39.18 -9.78
C SER A 386 -17.41 -38.48 -9.21
N SER A 387 -16.21 -38.97 -9.54
CA SER A 387 -14.95 -38.35 -9.13
C SER A 387 -14.63 -37.11 -9.96
N GLY A 388 -13.82 -36.21 -9.41
CA GLY A 388 -13.44 -34.96 -10.08
C GLY A 388 -12.18 -34.34 -9.49
N SER A 389 -11.36 -33.68 -10.33
CA SER A 389 -10.23 -32.84 -9.92
C SER A 389 -10.34 -31.34 -10.26
N TYR A 390 -10.02 -30.47 -9.31
CA TYR A 390 -10.29 -29.03 -9.31
C TYR A 390 -9.04 -28.24 -8.94
N ASP A 391 -8.77 -27.14 -9.66
CA ASP A 391 -7.68 -26.21 -9.34
C ASP A 391 -8.21 -25.08 -8.44
N LEU A 392 -8.06 -25.24 -7.12
CA LEU A 392 -8.48 -24.25 -6.15
C LEU A 392 -7.48 -23.10 -6.12
N THR A 393 -7.94 -21.90 -6.47
CA THR A 393 -7.10 -20.70 -6.53
C THR A 393 -7.44 -19.76 -5.39
N MET A 394 -6.41 -19.21 -4.74
CA MET A 394 -6.52 -18.14 -3.77
C MET A 394 -6.24 -16.80 -4.46
N ILE A 395 -7.20 -15.91 -4.39
CA ILE A 395 -7.12 -14.54 -4.90
C ILE A 395 -7.08 -13.60 -3.70
N LEU A 396 -6.07 -12.74 -3.65
CA LEU A 396 -5.95 -11.69 -2.65
C LEU A 396 -5.94 -10.35 -3.38
N ASP A 397 -6.86 -9.45 -3.03
CA ASP A 397 -6.99 -8.11 -3.63
C ASP A 397 -7.08 -8.11 -5.16
N GLY A 398 -7.69 -9.15 -5.73
CA GLY A 398 -7.89 -9.31 -7.17
C GLY A 398 -6.72 -9.95 -7.94
N GLU A 399 -5.62 -10.29 -7.25
CA GLU A 399 -4.46 -11.01 -7.78
C GLU A 399 -4.46 -12.48 -7.32
N GLN A 400 -4.14 -13.40 -8.21
CA GLN A 400 -3.93 -14.81 -7.86
C GLN A 400 -2.59 -14.97 -7.12
N VAL A 401 -2.64 -15.38 -5.85
CA VAL A 401 -1.45 -15.54 -5.01
C VAL A 401 -1.06 -17.00 -4.76
N ALA A 402 -1.99 -17.95 -4.93
CA ALA A 402 -1.71 -19.39 -4.82
C ALA A 402 -2.74 -20.24 -5.60
N SER A 403 -2.37 -21.48 -5.95
CA SER A 403 -3.28 -22.46 -6.56
C SER A 403 -2.91 -23.89 -6.16
N GLU A 404 -3.90 -24.75 -5.91
CA GLU A 404 -3.72 -26.17 -5.60
C GLU A 404 -4.71 -27.05 -6.38
N ARG A 405 -4.19 -28.09 -7.05
CA ARG A 405 -5.00 -29.13 -7.71
C ARG A 405 -5.49 -30.19 -6.74
N VAL A 406 -6.79 -30.45 -6.71
CA VAL A 406 -7.44 -31.37 -5.77
C VAL A 406 -8.38 -32.33 -6.48
N ALA A 407 -8.07 -33.62 -6.43
CA ALA A 407 -8.94 -34.71 -6.87
C ALA A 407 -9.76 -35.26 -5.69
N LEU A 408 -11.06 -35.52 -5.91
CA LEU A 408 -12.01 -36.04 -4.94
C LEU A 408 -12.90 -37.11 -5.57
N GLU A 409 -13.01 -38.25 -4.91
CA GLU A 409 -14.00 -39.29 -5.17
C GLU A 409 -15.41 -38.88 -4.70
N PRO A 410 -16.49 -39.59 -5.10
CA PRO A 410 -17.83 -39.33 -4.59
C PRO A 410 -17.91 -39.39 -3.06
N GLY A 411 -18.44 -38.32 -2.44
CA GLY A 411 -18.55 -38.17 -0.99
C GLY A 411 -17.23 -37.83 -0.27
N GLU A 412 -16.11 -37.74 -0.99
CA GLU A 412 -14.82 -37.39 -0.40
C GLU A 412 -14.76 -35.89 -0.07
N SER A 413 -14.09 -35.56 1.04
CA SER A 413 -13.80 -34.19 1.44
C SER A 413 -12.31 -34.00 1.69
N LYS A 414 -11.74 -32.87 1.27
CA LYS A 414 -10.36 -32.49 1.56
C LYS A 414 -10.31 -31.09 2.16
N ASN A 415 -9.56 -30.94 3.25
CA ASN A 415 -9.23 -29.64 3.81
C ASN A 415 -7.95 -29.12 3.14
N ILE A 416 -8.02 -27.91 2.61
CA ILE A 416 -6.95 -27.22 1.89
C ILE A 416 -6.58 -25.97 2.67
N THR A 417 -5.29 -25.65 2.72
CA THR A 417 -4.80 -24.49 3.44
C THR A 417 -3.81 -23.70 2.60
N PHE A 418 -4.10 -22.41 2.43
CA PHE A 418 -3.20 -21.46 1.79
C PHE A 418 -2.59 -20.52 2.82
N ARG A 419 -1.40 -20.00 2.53
CA ARG A 419 -0.71 -19.00 3.35
C ARG A 419 -0.27 -17.83 2.50
N ALA A 420 -0.58 -16.62 2.94
CA ALA A 420 -0.06 -15.38 2.37
C ALA A 420 0.73 -14.61 3.44
N THR A 421 1.80 -13.94 3.03
CA THR A 421 2.75 -13.24 3.92
C THR A 421 3.16 -11.90 3.32
N ASN A 422 3.75 -11.03 4.13
CA ASN A 422 4.20 -9.69 3.74
C ASN A 422 3.04 -8.78 3.27
N LEU A 423 1.88 -8.92 3.90
CA LEU A 423 0.74 -8.04 3.62
C LEU A 423 1.02 -6.65 4.21
N GLY A 424 0.80 -5.61 3.40
CA GLY A 424 0.87 -4.21 3.84
C GLY A 424 -0.23 -3.89 4.85
N ASP A 425 -0.16 -2.73 5.49
CA ASP A 425 -1.22 -2.24 6.39
C ASP A 425 -2.42 -1.73 5.55
N GLY A 426 -3.63 -2.16 5.86
CA GLY A 426 -4.81 -1.79 5.06
C GLY A 426 -5.97 -2.76 5.17
N THR A 427 -7.00 -2.54 4.34
CA THR A 427 -8.10 -3.49 4.16
C THR A 427 -7.75 -4.42 3.00
N HIS A 428 -7.91 -5.71 3.22
CA HIS A 428 -7.67 -6.74 2.24
C HIS A 428 -8.91 -7.60 2.04
N GLU A 429 -9.07 -8.15 0.85
CA GLU A 429 -10.11 -9.11 0.51
C GLU A 429 -9.50 -10.38 -0.06
N VAL A 430 -9.87 -11.53 0.51
CA VAL A 430 -9.45 -12.84 0.01
C VAL A 430 -10.64 -13.62 -0.50
N THR A 431 -10.47 -14.23 -1.68
CA THR A 431 -11.45 -15.13 -2.30
C THR A 431 -10.83 -16.50 -2.59
N VAL A 432 -11.50 -17.57 -2.15
CA VAL A 432 -11.09 -18.96 -2.38
C VAL A 432 -12.33 -19.80 -2.66
N GLY A 433 -12.39 -20.47 -3.81
CA GLY A 433 -13.52 -21.36 -4.13
C GLY A 433 -14.87 -20.64 -4.25
N GLY A 434 -14.87 -19.34 -4.52
CA GLY A 434 -16.07 -18.50 -4.58
C GLY A 434 -16.54 -17.94 -3.23
N GLU A 435 -15.92 -18.33 -2.12
CA GLU A 435 -16.14 -17.69 -0.81
C GLU A 435 -15.19 -16.51 -0.63
N THR A 436 -15.71 -15.40 -0.10
CA THR A 436 -14.98 -14.14 0.05
C THR A 436 -15.04 -13.64 1.49
N GLN A 437 -13.91 -13.18 2.02
CA GLN A 437 -13.84 -12.54 3.35
C GLN A 437 -12.87 -11.37 3.35
N SER A 438 -13.29 -10.25 3.93
CA SER A 438 -12.44 -9.08 4.15
C SER A 438 -11.79 -9.10 5.53
N PHE A 439 -10.57 -8.57 5.64
CA PHE A 439 -9.85 -8.40 6.90
C PHE A 439 -8.98 -7.13 6.87
N VAL A 440 -8.50 -6.69 8.05
CA VAL A 440 -7.70 -5.46 8.18
C VAL A 440 -6.37 -5.81 8.85
N THR A 441 -5.29 -5.37 8.21
CA THR A 441 -3.90 -5.50 8.66
C THR A 441 -3.43 -4.18 9.26
N GLY A 442 -2.49 -4.24 10.20
CA GLY A 442 -1.99 -3.03 10.83
C GLY A 442 -0.98 -3.26 11.95
N THR A 443 -0.19 -2.23 12.23
CA THR A 443 0.71 -2.19 13.38
C THR A 443 0.17 -1.27 14.48
N THR A 444 0.02 -1.79 15.70
CA THR A 444 -0.40 -1.02 16.88
C THR A 444 0.75 -0.85 17.86
N VAL A 445 0.92 0.37 18.40
CA VAL A 445 1.90 0.67 19.45
C VAL A 445 1.26 0.54 20.82
N GLU A 446 1.89 -0.24 21.69
CA GLU A 446 1.47 -0.46 23.08
C GLU A 446 2.03 0.64 24.00
N TRP A 447 1.37 1.81 23.98
CA TRP A 447 1.76 2.97 24.79
C TRP A 447 1.98 2.71 26.28
N PRO A 448 1.17 1.88 26.98
CA PRO A 448 1.42 1.57 28.40
C PRO A 448 2.79 0.93 28.63
N SER A 449 3.22 0.06 27.71
CA SER A 449 4.53 -0.60 27.79
C SER A 449 5.68 0.39 27.64
N LEU A 450 5.57 1.33 26.69
CA LEU A 450 6.57 2.40 26.51
C LEU A 450 6.69 3.27 27.77
N ILE A 451 5.56 3.62 28.39
CA ILE A 451 5.55 4.41 29.62
C ILE A 451 6.27 3.67 30.76
N ALA A 452 6.04 2.37 30.92
CA ALA A 452 6.68 1.56 31.97
C ALA A 452 8.21 1.48 31.80
N ILE A 453 8.72 1.33 30.57
CA ILE A 453 10.16 1.35 30.29
C ILE A 453 10.78 2.70 30.66
N ILE A 454 10.15 3.81 30.26
CA ILE A 454 10.64 5.16 30.55
C ILE A 454 10.73 5.38 32.06
N VAL A 455 9.70 4.96 32.83
CA VAL A 455 9.70 5.05 34.29
C VAL A 455 10.84 4.22 34.92
N ALA A 456 11.09 3.01 34.43
CA ALA A 456 12.17 2.15 34.92
C ALA A 456 13.57 2.74 34.66
N ILE A 457 13.80 3.32 33.48
CA ILE A 457 15.06 3.99 33.12
C ILE A 457 15.29 5.20 34.04
N ILE A 458 14.27 6.03 34.24
CA ILE A 458 14.36 7.22 35.13
C ILE A 458 14.71 6.79 36.57
N ALA A 459 14.04 5.75 37.08
CA ALA A 459 14.33 5.21 38.41
C ALA A 459 15.77 4.66 38.53
N GLY A 460 16.28 3.98 37.50
CA GLY A 460 17.66 3.48 37.46
C GLY A 460 18.71 4.60 37.47
N VAL A 461 18.50 5.66 36.68
CA VAL A 461 19.39 6.83 36.66
C VAL A 461 19.41 7.55 38.02
N LEU A 462 18.25 7.69 38.67
CA LEU A 462 18.15 8.24 40.02
C LEU A 462 18.92 7.41 41.08
N LEU A 463 18.96 6.09 40.94
CA LEU A 463 19.72 5.21 41.84
C LEU A 463 21.24 5.29 41.59
N LEU A 464 21.68 5.44 40.34
CA LEU A 464 23.10 5.53 39.98
C LEU A 464 23.73 6.86 40.41
N THR A 465 22.99 7.97 40.27
CA THR A 465 23.44 9.29 40.70
C THR A 465 23.55 9.42 42.22
N ARG A 466 22.84 8.59 43.00
CA ARG A 466 22.98 8.53 44.46
C ARG A 466 24.28 7.88 44.97
N LYS A 467 24.98 7.06 44.16
CA LYS A 467 26.12 6.24 44.63
C LYS A 467 27.52 6.81 44.38
N ARG A 468 27.68 7.94 43.69
CA ARG A 468 29.01 8.52 43.41
C ARG A 468 29.23 9.84 44.16
N LYS A 469 29.91 9.79 45.30
CA LYS A 469 30.68 10.93 45.85
C LYS A 469 32.18 10.62 45.66
N PRO A 470 32.99 11.48 45.02
CA PRO A 470 34.42 11.22 44.84
C PRO A 470 35.21 11.41 46.16
N LYS A 471 36.10 10.47 46.52
CA LYS A 471 37.11 10.66 47.57
C LYS A 471 38.23 11.57 47.03
N LYS A 472 38.45 12.74 47.64
CA LYS A 472 39.65 13.58 47.39
C LYS A 472 40.84 12.98 48.13
N GLU A 473 41.77 12.33 47.44
CA GLU A 473 43.08 11.95 47.99
C GLU A 473 44.12 13.02 47.65
N ILE A 474 44.99 13.36 48.62
CA ILE A 474 46.09 14.32 48.42
C ILE A 474 47.07 13.72 47.40
N PRO A 475 47.40 14.40 46.29
CA PRO A 475 48.45 13.97 45.39
C PRO A 475 49.79 13.81 46.12
N GLU A 476 50.48 12.67 45.98
CA GLU A 476 51.72 12.38 46.72
C GLU A 476 52.77 13.49 46.64
N ILE A 477 52.86 14.15 45.47
CA ILE A 477 53.82 15.24 45.20
C ILE A 477 53.58 16.44 46.13
N LEU A 478 52.33 16.73 46.47
CA LEU A 478 51.97 17.85 47.35
C LEU A 478 52.10 17.49 48.83
N LYS A 479 52.01 16.20 49.16
CA LYS A 479 51.99 15.71 50.53
C LYS A 479 53.27 16.03 51.30
N ALA A 480 54.43 15.84 50.66
CA ALA A 480 55.73 16.16 51.25
C ALA A 480 55.90 17.66 51.48
N ASP A 481 55.40 18.48 50.57
CA ASP A 481 55.46 19.94 50.65
C ASP A 481 54.50 20.50 51.72
N TYR A 482 53.30 19.93 51.84
CA TYR A 482 52.35 20.24 52.90
C TYR A 482 52.90 19.92 54.29
N LYS A 483 53.50 18.74 54.49
CA LYS A 483 54.17 18.38 55.75
C LYS A 483 55.26 19.38 56.12
N LYS A 484 56.09 19.78 55.15
CA LYS A 484 57.15 20.78 55.37
C LYS A 484 56.59 22.14 55.78
N ARG A 485 55.54 22.61 55.11
CA ARG A 485 54.88 23.88 55.45
C ARG A 485 54.28 23.84 56.85
N VAL A 486 53.56 22.78 57.21
CA VAL A 486 53.00 22.62 58.56
C VAL A 486 54.10 22.65 59.62
N ILE A 487 55.19 21.90 59.43
CA ILE A 487 56.33 21.90 60.37
C ILE A 487 56.98 23.29 60.46
N ARG A 488 57.12 24.00 59.34
CA ARG A 488 57.71 25.35 59.29
C ARG A 488 56.86 26.37 60.02
N GLU A 489 55.54 26.39 59.79
CA GLU A 489 54.63 27.33 60.46
C GLU A 489 54.49 27.01 61.95
N LEU A 490 54.44 25.72 62.31
CA LEU A 490 54.47 25.32 63.72
C LEU A 490 55.76 25.78 64.40
N GLY A 491 56.92 25.67 63.75
CA GLY A 491 58.18 26.28 64.18
C GLY A 491 58.39 26.29 65.70
N GLU A 492 58.24 27.47 66.31
CA GLU A 492 58.26 27.63 67.77
C GLU A 492 56.90 27.91 68.45
N MET A 493 55.83 27.94 67.66
CA MET A 493 54.50 28.38 68.05
C MET A 493 53.56 27.20 68.34
N ASN A 494 52.65 27.40 69.27
CA ASN A 494 51.46 26.56 69.41
C ASN A 494 50.37 27.19 68.54
N LEU A 495 49.90 26.48 67.52
CA LEU A 495 48.90 27.01 66.60
C LEU A 495 47.62 26.18 66.65
N SER A 496 46.48 26.85 66.64
CA SER A 496 45.19 26.20 66.47
C SER A 496 44.99 25.74 65.03
N TYR A 497 44.04 24.84 64.82
CA TYR A 497 43.74 24.32 63.49
C TYR A 497 43.41 25.43 62.45
N PRO A 498 42.54 26.43 62.75
CA PRO A 498 42.25 27.52 61.81
C PRO A 498 43.46 28.38 61.48
N GLU A 499 44.36 28.61 62.46
CA GLU A 499 45.59 29.37 62.23
C GLU A 499 46.54 28.62 61.31
N LEU A 500 46.71 27.31 61.49
CA LEU A 500 47.49 26.47 60.59
C LEU A 500 46.92 26.46 59.18
N SER A 501 45.59 26.35 59.03
CA SER A 501 44.91 26.42 57.74
C SER A 501 45.21 27.74 57.03
N SER A 502 45.08 28.85 57.75
CA SER A 502 45.35 30.19 57.21
C SER A 502 46.83 30.41 56.87
N LEU A 503 47.77 29.98 57.71
CA LEU A 503 49.20 30.24 57.53
C LEU A 503 49.83 29.34 56.47
N THR A 504 49.43 28.07 56.42
CA THR A 504 49.95 27.12 55.43
C THR A 504 49.27 27.25 54.07
N ASN A 505 48.08 27.86 54.04
CA ASN A 505 47.21 27.97 52.87
C ASN A 505 46.88 26.59 52.25
N ILE A 506 46.63 25.60 53.11
CA ILE A 506 46.26 24.23 52.73
C ILE A 506 44.76 24.06 52.97
N GLU A 507 44.01 23.50 52.01
CA GLU A 507 42.59 23.17 52.20
C GLU A 507 42.40 22.28 53.44
N ASP A 508 41.40 22.58 54.27
CA ASP A 508 41.16 21.87 55.54
C ASP A 508 41.13 20.34 55.39
N VAL A 509 40.51 19.84 54.31
CA VAL A 509 40.43 18.38 54.06
C VAL A 509 41.81 17.75 53.91
N HIS A 510 42.80 18.49 53.41
CA HIS A 510 44.17 18.03 53.26
C HIS A 510 45.01 18.30 54.52
N LEU A 511 44.79 19.43 55.20
CA LEU A 511 45.50 19.79 56.41
C LEU A 511 45.24 18.79 57.54
N GLN A 512 43.99 18.37 57.73
CA GLN A 512 43.63 17.37 58.74
C GLN A 512 44.41 16.07 58.56
N LYS A 513 44.45 15.55 57.32
CA LYS A 513 45.16 14.30 57.01
C LYS A 513 46.68 14.44 57.15
N VAL A 514 47.23 15.62 56.84
CA VAL A 514 48.66 15.91 57.03
C VAL A 514 49.01 15.96 58.52
N LEU A 515 48.16 16.57 59.35
CA LEU A 515 48.37 16.62 60.81
C LEU A 515 48.24 15.24 61.47
N GLU A 516 47.25 14.43 61.06
CA GLU A 516 47.11 13.04 61.51
C GLU A 516 48.38 12.23 61.22
N GLU A 517 48.91 12.32 60.00
CA GLU A 517 50.13 11.58 59.67
C GLU A 517 51.38 12.11 60.37
N LEU A 518 51.51 13.43 60.56
CA LEU A 518 52.63 13.99 61.33
C LEU A 518 52.54 13.60 62.82
N LEU A 519 51.33 13.41 63.34
CA LEU A 519 51.08 12.93 64.70
C LEU A 519 51.45 11.45 64.84
N GLU A 520 51.07 10.61 63.86
CA GLU A 520 51.48 9.20 63.77
C GLU A 520 53.00 9.05 63.61
N GLU A 521 53.63 9.91 62.82
CA GLU A 521 55.10 9.99 62.70
C GLU A 521 55.78 10.52 63.98
N GLY A 522 55.01 10.98 64.97
CA GLY A 522 55.53 11.53 66.22
C GLY A 522 56.29 12.85 66.05
N LYS A 523 56.01 13.61 64.97
CA LYS A 523 56.65 14.90 64.68
C LYS A 523 55.88 16.09 65.24
N VAL A 524 54.58 15.94 65.46
CA VAL A 524 53.75 16.94 66.12
C VAL A 524 53.03 16.32 67.31
N VAL A 525 52.57 17.16 68.22
CA VAL A 525 51.69 16.81 69.34
C VAL A 525 50.44 17.66 69.27
N HIS A 526 49.33 17.06 69.72
CA HIS A 526 48.02 17.70 69.79
C HIS A 526 47.58 17.78 71.25
N PHE A 527 47.20 18.96 71.71
CA PHE A 527 46.80 19.19 73.09
C PHE A 527 45.83 20.38 73.19
N ARG A 528 45.17 20.50 74.33
CA ARG A 528 44.20 21.57 74.56
C ARG A 528 44.78 22.66 75.45
N GLU A 529 44.78 23.90 74.98
CA GLU A 529 45.22 25.08 75.73
C GLU A 529 44.05 26.07 75.86
N ARG A 530 43.68 26.42 77.11
CA ARG A 530 42.57 27.33 77.42
C ARG A 530 41.24 27.04 76.68
N GLY A 531 40.96 25.76 76.42
CA GLY A 531 39.72 25.31 75.78
C GLY A 531 39.80 25.18 74.25
N THR A 532 40.91 25.55 73.62
CA THR A 532 41.14 25.44 72.17
C THR A 532 42.11 24.30 71.88
N GLU A 533 41.84 23.53 70.83
CA GLU A 533 42.75 22.48 70.33
C GLU A 533 43.93 23.11 69.60
N MET A 534 45.15 22.76 70.04
CA MET A 534 46.41 23.32 69.57
C MET A 534 47.35 22.21 69.09
N TRP A 535 48.21 22.58 68.15
CA TRP A 535 49.26 21.73 67.59
C TRP A 535 50.62 22.36 67.84
N SER A 536 51.62 21.52 68.14
CA SER A 536 53.04 21.91 68.33
C SER A 536 53.96 20.83 67.77
N LEU A 537 55.23 21.14 67.50
CA LEU A 537 56.24 20.13 67.21
C LEU A 537 56.52 19.24 68.43
N ALA A 538 56.63 17.94 68.20
CA ALA A 538 56.90 16.94 69.22
C ALA A 538 58.33 17.07 69.76
N GLY A 539 58.50 16.86 71.08
CA GLY A 539 59.80 16.98 71.75
C GLY A 539 60.10 18.36 72.35
N ARG A 540 59.18 19.33 72.22
CA ARG A 540 59.15 20.51 73.09
C ARG A 540 58.52 20.16 74.44
N ARG A 541 59.17 20.60 75.52
CA ARG A 541 58.52 20.80 76.82
C ARG A 541 58.04 22.23 76.92
#